data_AF-A0AAW6A3T1-F1
#
_entry.id   AF-A0AAW6A3T1-F1
#
_cell.length_a   1.000
_cell.length_b   1.000
_cell.length_c   1.000
_cell.angle_alpha   90.00
_cell.angle_beta   90.00
_cell.angle_gamma   90.00
#
_symmetry.space_group_name_H-M   'P 1'
#
loop_
_entity.id
_entity.type
_entity.pdbx_description
1 polymer ?
#
loop_
_entity_poly.entity_id
_entity_poly.type
_entity_poly.pdbx_seq_one_letter_code
_entity_poly.pdbx_strand_id
1 'polypeptide(L)'
;MNYEFQARRIGRMSDYIDRRTATLGLHAACLEQQARELRRDAENMRRVVIGDSVDDPAHMAKDTERLLAALRRLASCMEVAACARTVLHVFENVDKDKLRDENADTDGTCQWRQTDTACGDPTVEDTRWCAEHIDRWNGVRHLTGDDESQADGDTTS
;
A
#
# COMPACT_ATOMS: atom_id res chain seq x y z
N MET A 1 -12.45 -11.26 -6.91
CA MET A 1 -12.68 -10.60 -5.60
C MET A 1 -13.51 -9.36 -5.86
N ASN A 2 -14.61 -9.12 -5.14
CA ASN A 2 -15.39 -7.89 -5.31
C ASN A 2 -14.87 -6.83 -4.32
N TYR A 3 -14.01 -5.93 -4.79
CA TYR A 3 -13.38 -4.89 -3.97
C TYR A 3 -14.41 -4.00 -3.29
N GLU A 4 -15.40 -3.50 -4.03
CA GLU A 4 -16.43 -2.59 -3.50
C GLU A 4 -17.26 -3.24 -2.38
N PHE A 5 -17.59 -4.51 -2.53
CA PHE A 5 -18.32 -5.25 -1.50
C PHE A 5 -17.49 -5.37 -0.21
N GLN A 6 -16.19 -5.70 -0.34
CA GLN A 6 -15.30 -5.81 0.82
C GLN A 6 -15.06 -4.45 1.46
N ALA A 7 -14.80 -3.40 0.69
CA ALA A 7 -14.63 -2.04 1.20
C ALA A 7 -15.86 -1.56 1.99
N ARG A 8 -17.07 -1.79 1.46
CA ARG A 8 -18.32 -1.48 2.17
C ARG A 8 -18.49 -2.28 3.45
N ARG A 9 -18.07 -3.56 3.45
CA ARG A 9 -18.12 -4.39 4.65
C ARG A 9 -17.17 -3.87 5.72
N ILE A 10 -15.95 -3.50 5.34
CA ILE A 10 -14.93 -2.97 6.24
C ILE A 10 -15.38 -1.64 6.86
N GLY A 11 -15.94 -0.73 6.05
CA GLY A 11 -16.44 0.56 6.55
C GLY A 11 -17.59 0.46 7.57
N ARG A 12 -18.17 -0.72 7.80
CA ARG A 12 -19.19 -0.95 8.84
C ARG A 12 -18.63 -1.50 10.15
N MET A 13 -17.33 -1.79 10.24
CA MET A 13 -16.77 -2.33 11.48
C MET A 13 -16.57 -1.19 12.48
N SER A 14 -16.94 -1.41 13.74
CA SER A 14 -16.91 -0.35 14.76
C SER A 14 -15.52 -0.08 15.31
N ASP A 15 -14.68 -1.12 15.39
CA ASP A 15 -13.32 -1.01 15.95
C ASP A 15 -12.34 -0.58 14.86
N TYR A 16 -11.60 0.51 15.12
CA TYR A 16 -10.68 1.10 14.15
C TYR A 16 -9.49 0.20 13.81
N ILE A 17 -9.00 -0.60 14.77
CA ILE A 17 -7.89 -1.54 14.51
C ILE A 17 -8.36 -2.66 13.60
N ASP A 18 -9.53 -3.23 13.87
CA ASP A 18 -10.11 -4.26 13.04
C ASP A 18 -10.41 -3.72 11.63
N ARG A 19 -10.95 -2.49 11.51
CA ARG A 19 -11.11 -1.81 10.22
C ARG A 19 -9.79 -1.66 9.48
N ARG A 20 -8.77 -1.11 10.16
CA ARG A 20 -7.45 -0.84 9.57
C ARG A 20 -6.79 -2.13 9.09
N THR A 21 -6.81 -3.17 9.93
CA THR A 21 -6.30 -4.50 9.60
C THR A 21 -6.98 -5.06 8.34
N ALA A 22 -8.30 -4.95 8.25
CA ALA A 22 -9.06 -5.45 7.11
C ALA A 22 -8.81 -4.62 5.84
N THR A 23 -8.69 -3.30 5.95
CA THR A 23 -8.33 -2.40 4.83
C THR A 23 -6.95 -2.74 4.27
N LEU A 24 -5.95 -2.90 5.14
CA LEU A 24 -4.59 -3.29 4.76
C LEU A 24 -4.59 -4.70 4.12
N GLY A 25 -5.36 -5.64 4.67
CA GLY A 25 -5.59 -6.97 4.11
C GLY A 25 -6.15 -6.94 2.69
N LEU A 26 -7.18 -6.12 2.46
CA LEU A 26 -7.78 -5.93 1.15
C LEU A 26 -6.79 -5.32 0.16
N HIS A 27 -6.06 -4.28 0.57
CA HIS A 27 -5.08 -3.60 -0.27
C HIS A 27 -3.93 -4.53 -0.68
N ALA A 28 -3.35 -5.26 0.27
CA ALA A 28 -2.31 -6.24 0.00
C ALA A 28 -2.78 -7.33 -0.96
N ALA A 29 -3.99 -7.86 -0.78
CA ALA A 29 -4.56 -8.86 -1.68
C ALA A 29 -4.75 -8.32 -3.11
N CYS A 30 -5.14 -7.05 -3.26
CA CYS A 30 -5.26 -6.39 -4.56
C CYS A 30 -3.88 -6.25 -5.25
N LEU A 31 -2.86 -5.80 -4.52
CA LEU A 31 -1.50 -5.66 -5.05
C LEU A 31 -0.90 -7.01 -5.46
N GLU A 32 -1.08 -8.05 -4.64
CA GLU A 32 -0.64 -9.40 -4.99
C GLU A 32 -1.33 -9.93 -6.24
N GLN A 33 -2.63 -9.66 -6.39
CA GLN A 33 -3.37 -10.05 -7.58
C GLN A 33 -2.86 -9.32 -8.82
N GLN A 34 -2.63 -8.01 -8.72
CA GLN A 34 -2.04 -7.21 -9.80
C GLN A 34 -0.64 -7.72 -10.19
N ALA A 35 0.20 -8.08 -9.23
CA ALA A 35 1.51 -8.66 -9.50
C ALA A 35 1.41 -10.01 -10.23
N ARG A 36 0.42 -10.86 -9.88
CA ARG A 36 0.16 -12.12 -10.59
C ARG A 36 -0.27 -11.89 -12.05
N GLU A 37 -1.12 -10.90 -12.29
CA GLU A 37 -1.57 -10.52 -13.63
C GLU A 37 -0.41 -9.99 -14.48
N LEU A 38 0.37 -9.04 -13.95
CA LEU A 38 1.56 -8.50 -14.61
C LEU A 38 2.61 -9.59 -14.92
N ARG A 39 2.78 -10.56 -14.02
CA ARG A 39 3.67 -11.71 -14.25
C ARG A 39 3.18 -12.56 -15.43
N ARG A 40 1.89 -12.89 -15.46
CA ARG A 40 1.30 -13.64 -16.57
C ARG A 40 1.45 -12.89 -17.90
N ASP A 41 1.25 -11.58 -17.90
CA ASP A 41 1.40 -10.75 -19.09
C ASP A 41 2.85 -10.71 -19.58
N ALA A 42 3.82 -10.55 -18.67
CA ALA A 42 5.24 -10.60 -18.99
C ALA A 42 5.66 -11.97 -19.53
N GLU A 43 5.15 -13.06 -18.97
CA GLU A 43 5.38 -14.42 -19.46
C GLU A 43 4.81 -14.63 -20.88
N ASN A 44 3.61 -14.12 -21.14
CA ASN A 44 3.00 -14.17 -22.47
C ASN A 44 3.82 -13.36 -23.49
N MET A 45 4.24 -12.14 -23.14
CA MET A 45 5.11 -11.31 -23.99
C MET A 45 6.45 -12.00 -24.25
N ARG A 46 7.07 -12.61 -23.22
CA ARG A 46 8.31 -13.37 -23.38
C ARG A 46 8.15 -14.53 -24.36
N ARG A 47 7.01 -15.23 -24.36
CA ARG A 47 6.75 -16.31 -25.33
C ARG A 47 6.63 -15.81 -26.75
N VAL A 48 6.01 -14.64 -26.97
CA VAL A 48 5.94 -14.00 -28.29
C VAL A 48 7.35 -13.63 -28.78
N VAL A 49 8.14 -12.95 -27.95
CA VAL A 49 9.51 -12.53 -28.31
C VAL A 49 10.43 -13.71 -28.64
N ILE A 50 10.28 -14.85 -27.94
CA ILE A 50 11.13 -16.04 -28.13
C ILE A 50 10.57 -16.99 -29.22
N GLY A 51 9.25 -17.05 -29.37
CA GLY A 51 8.54 -18.06 -30.16
C GLY A 51 8.30 -17.68 -31.62
N ASP A 52 8.26 -16.39 -31.94
CA ASP A 52 8.11 -15.94 -33.32
C ASP A 52 9.47 -15.86 -34.02
N SER A 53 9.62 -16.59 -35.13
CA SER A 53 10.68 -16.38 -36.12
C SER A 53 10.36 -15.10 -36.89
N VAL A 54 10.72 -13.94 -36.35
CA VAL A 54 10.47 -12.65 -36.99
C VAL A 54 11.72 -12.23 -37.77
N ASP A 55 11.64 -12.21 -39.11
CA ASP A 55 12.72 -11.79 -40.01
C ASP A 55 13.03 -10.27 -39.94
N ASP A 56 12.42 -9.52 -39.00
CA ASP A 56 12.58 -8.08 -38.85
C ASP A 56 13.20 -7.70 -37.48
N PRO A 57 14.50 -7.35 -37.45
CA PRO A 57 15.20 -6.90 -36.23
C PRO A 57 14.57 -5.68 -35.55
N ALA A 58 13.89 -4.79 -36.29
CA ALA A 58 13.25 -3.61 -35.71
C ALA A 58 12.01 -4.00 -34.91
N HIS A 59 11.27 -5.02 -35.34
CA HIS A 59 10.13 -5.56 -34.60
C HIS A 59 10.58 -6.22 -33.30
N MET A 60 11.65 -7.04 -33.36
CA MET A 60 12.23 -7.67 -32.18
C MET A 60 12.71 -6.67 -31.12
N ALA A 61 13.34 -5.57 -31.53
CA ALA A 61 13.77 -4.52 -30.62
C ALA A 61 12.58 -3.90 -29.87
N LYS A 62 11.51 -3.57 -30.60
CA LYS A 62 10.28 -3.01 -30.03
C LYS A 62 9.60 -3.96 -29.04
N ASP A 63 9.51 -5.24 -29.35
CA ASP A 63 8.91 -6.24 -28.46
C ASP A 63 9.77 -6.48 -27.21
N THR A 64 11.09 -6.44 -27.36
CA THR A 64 12.03 -6.51 -26.24
C THR A 64 11.88 -5.30 -25.31
N GLU A 65 11.77 -4.09 -25.85
CA GLU A 65 11.52 -2.87 -25.07
C GLU A 65 10.20 -2.96 -24.31
N ARG A 66 9.14 -3.44 -24.97
CA ARG A 66 7.83 -3.64 -24.34
C ARG A 66 7.89 -4.65 -23.19
N LEU A 67 8.61 -5.76 -23.38
CA LEU A 67 8.83 -6.76 -22.34
C LEU A 67 9.61 -6.17 -21.16
N LEU A 68 10.68 -5.41 -21.40
CA LEU A 68 11.45 -4.76 -20.33
C LEU A 68 10.60 -3.76 -19.54
N ALA A 69 9.75 -2.98 -20.22
CA ALA A 69 8.82 -2.07 -19.55
C ALA A 69 7.82 -2.82 -18.67
N ALA A 70 7.28 -3.95 -19.14
CA ALA A 70 6.39 -4.80 -18.35
C ALA A 70 7.08 -5.39 -17.11
N LEU A 71 8.33 -5.85 -17.26
CA LEU A 71 9.12 -6.37 -16.14
C LEU A 71 9.42 -5.31 -15.08
N ARG A 72 9.70 -4.06 -15.48
CA ARG A 72 9.87 -2.95 -14.53
C ARG A 72 8.58 -2.66 -13.75
N ARG A 73 7.43 -2.66 -14.42
CA ARG A 73 6.12 -2.49 -13.77
C ARG A 73 5.83 -3.62 -12.78
N LEU A 74 6.14 -4.86 -13.16
CA LEU A 74 6.01 -6.01 -12.27
C LEU A 74 6.91 -5.86 -11.03
N ALA A 75 8.17 -5.49 -11.21
CA ALA A 75 9.12 -5.31 -10.10
C ALA A 75 8.62 -4.24 -9.12
N SER A 76 8.20 -3.07 -9.63
CA SER A 76 7.63 -2.00 -8.81
C SER A 76 6.35 -2.46 -8.08
N CYS A 77 5.45 -3.18 -8.75
CA CYS A 77 4.24 -3.71 -8.12
C CYS A 77 4.57 -4.72 -7.00
N MET A 78 5.56 -5.58 -7.20
CA MET A 78 6.02 -6.54 -6.18
C MET A 78 6.64 -5.84 -4.97
N GLU A 79 7.38 -4.76 -5.17
CA GLU A 79 7.94 -3.95 -4.09
C GLU A 79 6.83 -3.31 -3.25
N VAL A 80 5.85 -2.67 -3.89
CA VAL A 80 4.69 -2.09 -3.20
C VAL A 80 3.87 -3.16 -2.46
N ALA A 81 3.67 -4.34 -3.07
CA ALA A 81 3.00 -5.47 -2.41
C ALA A 81 3.76 -5.95 -1.17
N ALA A 82 5.09 -6.02 -1.23
CA ALA A 82 5.92 -6.40 -0.10
C ALA A 82 5.83 -5.37 1.04
N CYS A 83 5.88 -4.07 0.72
CA CYS A 83 5.69 -3.01 1.70
C CYS A 83 4.32 -3.11 2.40
N ALA A 84 3.24 -3.30 1.62
CA ALA A 84 1.90 -3.47 2.17
C ALA A 84 1.79 -4.71 3.08
N ARG A 85 2.45 -5.82 2.72
CA ARG A 85 2.51 -7.02 3.58
C ARG A 85 3.27 -6.80 4.87
N THR A 86 4.37 -6.04 4.86
CA THR A 86 5.13 -5.70 6.06
C THR A 86 4.28 -4.87 7.02
N VAL A 87 3.57 -3.86 6.53
CA VAL A 87 2.65 -3.05 7.37
C VAL A 87 1.56 -3.93 7.96
N LEU A 88 0.87 -4.73 7.13
CA LEU A 88 -0.17 -5.64 7.58
C LEU A 88 0.32 -6.65 8.63
N HIS A 89 1.56 -7.13 8.51
CA HIS A 89 2.15 -8.06 9.47
C HIS A 89 2.19 -7.47 10.90
N VAL A 90 2.39 -6.16 11.04
CA VAL A 90 2.32 -5.48 12.34
C VAL A 90 0.94 -5.63 12.97
N PHE A 91 -0.12 -5.42 12.19
CA PHE A 91 -1.51 -5.52 12.68
C PHE A 91 -1.98 -6.97 12.90
N GLU A 92 -1.42 -7.92 12.15
CA GLU A 92 -1.76 -9.35 12.30
C GLU A 92 -1.08 -10.01 13.51
N ASN A 93 0.11 -9.53 13.92
CA ASN A 93 0.95 -10.23 14.90
C ASN A 93 1.17 -9.48 16.22
N VAL A 94 0.91 -8.17 16.28
CA VAL A 94 0.88 -7.44 17.54
C VAL A 94 -0.47 -7.66 18.21
N ASP A 95 -0.45 -7.83 19.53
CA ASP A 95 -1.66 -7.85 20.35
C ASP A 95 -2.50 -6.60 20.09
N LYS A 96 -3.76 -6.78 19.70
CA LYS A 96 -4.65 -5.68 19.37
C LYS A 96 -4.93 -4.79 20.58
N ASP A 97 -4.99 -5.34 21.78
CA ASP A 97 -5.21 -4.53 22.99
C ASP A 97 -4.00 -3.64 23.26
N LYS A 98 -2.79 -4.17 23.05
CA LYS A 98 -1.57 -3.36 23.09
C LYS A 98 -1.58 -2.25 22.05
N LEU A 99 -2.02 -2.53 20.82
CA LEU A 99 -2.16 -1.49 19.79
C LEU A 99 -3.19 -0.43 20.19
N ARG A 100 -4.28 -0.79 20.87
CA ARG A 100 -5.26 0.16 21.40
C ARG A 100 -4.65 1.05 22.47
N ASP A 101 -4.01 0.45 23.46
CA ASP A 101 -3.37 1.17 24.56
C ASP A 101 -2.29 2.14 24.06
N GLU A 102 -1.48 1.72 23.08
CA GLU A 102 -0.43 2.56 22.50
C GLU A 102 -0.97 3.70 21.64
N ASN A 103 -2.20 3.59 21.15
CA ASN A 103 -2.85 4.60 20.30
C ASN A 103 -4.01 5.32 20.99
N ALA A 104 -4.23 5.09 22.29
CA ALA A 104 -5.25 5.79 23.04
C ALA A 104 -5.02 7.30 22.99
N ASP A 105 -6.10 8.06 22.91
CA ASP A 105 -6.05 9.51 23.04
C ASP A 105 -5.46 9.91 24.40
N THR A 106 -4.62 10.94 24.39
CA THR A 106 -3.92 11.46 25.57
C THR A 106 -4.30 12.89 25.91
N ASP A 107 -4.55 13.73 24.91
CA ASP A 107 -4.71 15.17 25.08
C ASP A 107 -5.81 15.80 24.19
N GLY A 108 -6.54 14.99 23.44
CA GLY A 108 -7.59 15.46 22.54
C GLY A 108 -7.08 16.00 21.20
N THR A 109 -5.78 15.92 20.94
CA THR A 109 -5.15 16.49 19.73
C THR A 109 -4.40 15.44 18.93
N CYS A 110 -4.59 15.48 17.61
CA CYS A 110 -3.96 14.53 16.70
C CYS A 110 -2.44 14.64 16.76
N GLN A 111 -1.80 13.51 17.06
CA GLN A 111 -0.35 13.40 17.22
C GLN A 111 0.41 13.21 15.90
N TRP A 112 -0.29 13.27 14.75
CA TRP A 112 0.36 13.17 13.45
C TRP A 112 1.31 14.34 13.24
N ARG A 113 2.53 14.02 12.80
CA ARG A 113 3.59 14.99 12.51
C ARG A 113 4.22 14.64 11.18
N GLN A 114 4.37 15.65 10.32
CA GLN A 114 5.21 15.59 9.13
C GLN A 114 6.29 16.64 9.28
N THR A 115 7.55 16.20 9.34
CA THR A 115 8.77 17.02 9.43
C THR A 115 8.69 18.10 10.52
N ASP A 116 8.09 19.26 10.23
CA ASP A 116 7.97 20.40 11.16
C ASP A 116 6.52 20.80 11.52
N THR A 117 5.51 20.14 10.95
CA THR A 117 4.10 20.49 11.18
C THR A 117 3.39 19.40 11.98
N ALA A 118 2.85 19.78 13.13
CA ALA A 118 1.89 18.94 13.87
C ALA A 118 0.48 19.19 13.33
N CYS A 119 -0.30 18.12 13.18
CA CYS A 119 -1.70 18.21 12.77
C CYS A 119 -2.54 18.94 13.83
N GLY A 120 -2.61 18.41 15.06
CA GLY A 120 -3.31 19.07 16.17
C GLY A 120 -4.84 19.10 16.07
N ASP A 121 -5.44 18.54 15.02
CA ASP A 121 -6.89 18.43 14.86
C ASP A 121 -7.53 17.55 15.97
N PRO A 122 -8.83 17.71 16.25
CA PRO A 122 -9.53 16.90 17.23
C PRO A 122 -9.41 15.39 16.94
N THR A 123 -9.15 14.63 18.00
CA THR A 123 -9.09 13.16 17.98
C THR A 123 -10.45 12.54 17.74
N VAL A 124 -10.43 11.30 17.21
CA VAL A 124 -11.64 10.51 16.97
C VAL A 124 -11.46 9.07 17.46
N GLU A 125 -12.58 8.43 17.77
CA GLU A 125 -12.64 7.00 18.15
C GLU A 125 -11.73 6.63 19.31
N ASP A 126 -11.57 7.56 20.27
CA ASP A 126 -10.70 7.45 21.44
C ASP A 126 -9.22 7.17 21.07
N THR A 127 -8.83 7.51 19.85
CA THR A 127 -7.46 7.37 19.35
C THR A 127 -6.72 8.69 19.37
N ARG A 128 -5.39 8.66 19.42
CA ARG A 128 -4.51 9.84 19.23
C ARG A 128 -4.50 10.42 17.82
N TRP A 129 -5.39 9.98 16.92
CA TRP A 129 -5.46 10.37 15.53
C TRP A 129 -6.77 11.10 15.22
N CYS A 130 -6.73 12.09 14.33
CA CYS A 130 -7.94 12.69 13.76
C CYS A 130 -8.51 11.82 12.64
N ALA A 131 -9.71 12.17 12.15
CA ALA A 131 -10.40 11.45 11.08
C ALA A 131 -9.59 11.33 9.78
N GLU A 132 -8.66 12.27 9.51
CA GLU A 132 -7.80 12.18 8.33
C GLU A 132 -6.63 11.20 8.53
N HIS A 133 -6.06 11.15 9.75
CA HIS A 133 -4.82 10.43 10.02
C HIS A 133 -5.00 9.04 10.61
N ILE A 134 -6.18 8.72 11.15
CA ILE A 134 -6.49 7.40 11.73
C ILE A 134 -6.26 6.25 10.74
N ASP A 135 -6.52 6.50 9.44
CA ASP A 135 -6.33 5.53 8.37
C ASP A 135 -4.98 5.66 7.65
N ARG A 136 -4.08 6.57 8.05
CA ARG A 136 -2.73 6.69 7.45
C ARG A 136 -1.65 5.98 8.27
N TRP A 137 -1.91 5.72 9.54
CA TRP A 137 -0.96 5.07 10.42
C TRP A 137 -0.62 3.62 10.03
N ASN A 138 0.67 3.25 10.13
CA ASN A 138 1.24 1.97 9.68
C ASN A 138 1.60 0.98 10.80
N GLY A 139 1.04 1.11 11.99
CA GLY A 139 1.25 0.13 13.06
C GLY A 139 2.48 0.39 13.94
N VAL A 140 3.39 1.28 13.52
CA VAL A 140 4.60 1.62 14.27
C VAL A 140 4.33 2.81 15.17
N ARG A 141 4.89 2.83 16.39
CA ARG A 141 5.06 4.09 17.13
C ARG A 141 5.91 4.99 16.24
N HIS A 142 5.33 5.99 15.59
CA HIS A 142 6.13 7.15 15.23
C HIS A 142 6.58 7.74 16.57
N LEU A 143 7.78 7.34 17.02
CA LEU A 143 8.57 8.26 17.81
C LEU A 143 8.60 9.52 16.94
N THR A 144 8.13 10.64 17.47
CA THR A 144 8.31 11.98 16.90
C THR A 144 9.48 12.02 15.91
N GLY A 145 9.20 12.08 14.60
CA GLY A 145 10.23 12.29 13.57
C GLY A 145 10.47 11.19 12.52
N ASP A 146 9.67 10.13 12.42
CA ASP A 146 9.87 9.17 11.31
C ASP A 146 9.06 9.57 10.07
N ASP A 147 9.74 10.30 9.20
CA ASP A 147 9.30 10.80 7.89
C ASP A 147 8.58 9.72 7.06
N GLU A 148 7.28 9.88 6.84
CA GLU A 148 6.70 9.48 5.56
C GLU A 148 7.12 10.52 4.52
N SER A 149 8.38 10.46 4.09
CA SER A 149 8.79 11.00 2.79
C SER A 149 8.07 10.16 1.72
N GLN A 150 6.78 10.44 1.51
CA GLN A 150 6.17 10.17 0.23
C GLN A 150 6.94 11.03 -0.77
N ALA A 151 7.80 10.39 -1.56
CA ALA A 151 8.32 10.96 -2.77
C ALA A 151 7.12 11.20 -3.69
N ASP A 152 6.48 12.36 -3.53
CA ASP A 152 5.66 12.96 -4.57
C ASP A 152 6.61 13.17 -5.75
N GLY A 153 6.47 12.28 -6.74
CA GLY A 153 7.16 12.37 -8.00
C GLY A 153 6.78 13.70 -8.66
N ASP A 154 7.65 14.68 -8.47
CA ASP A 154 7.59 15.99 -9.09
C ASP A 154 7.57 15.80 -10.61
N THR A 155 6.36 15.81 -11.18
CA THR A 155 6.16 15.86 -12.64
C THR A 155 5.83 17.29 -12.97
N THR A 156 6.85 18.15 -12.97
CA THR A 156 6.77 19.44 -13.65
C THR A 156 7.01 19.20 -15.14
N SER A 157 5.94 19.43 -15.92
CA SER A 157 6.01 19.61 -17.39
C SER A 157 6.52 21.00 -17.74
#